data_AF-A0A7V8V2D5-F1
#
_entry.id   AF-A0A7V8V2D5-F1
#
_cell.length_a   1.000
_cell.length_b   1.000
_cell.length_c   1.000
_cell.angle_alpha   90.00
_cell.angle_beta   90.00
_cell.angle_gamma   90.00
#
_symmetry.space_group_name_H-M   'P 1'
#
loop_
_entity.id
_entity.type
_entity.pdbx_description
1 polymer ?
#
loop_
_entity_poly.entity_id
_entity_poly.type
_entity_poly.pdbx_seq_one_letter_code
_entity_poly.pdbx_strand_id
1 'polypeptide(L)'
;MSTETNTLDRNDILREIAECEARIDELRALLPTCIKTFFRFRCRPEKYVWVYAENREQAEQRLHARMHKTYGNTEAWQVVSKVVDQYDDPQNAAVQSHGNLLTYVTEAEAREFVNDYRANERGKTPDPNRPKHLPLSQLEKDVSDWEHLQRRKGNL
;
A
#
# COMPACT_ATOMS: atom_id res chain seq x y z
N MET A 1 39.40 -39.76 4.29
CA MET A 1 38.32 -38.96 3.70
C MET A 1 38.81 -37.52 3.67
N SER A 2 39.37 -37.11 2.54
CA SER A 2 39.97 -35.79 2.38
C SER A 2 38.87 -34.80 2.04
N THR A 3 38.64 -33.84 2.91
CA THR A 3 37.83 -32.66 2.62
C THR A 3 38.61 -31.78 1.65
N GLU A 4 38.32 -31.91 0.35
CA GLU A 4 38.78 -30.96 -0.66
C GLU A 4 38.12 -29.61 -0.37
N THR A 5 38.89 -28.70 0.21
CA THR A 5 38.56 -27.27 0.23
C THR A 5 38.70 -26.75 -1.19
N ASN A 6 37.62 -26.87 -1.97
CA ASN A 6 37.51 -26.35 -3.31
C ASN A 6 37.66 -24.82 -3.25
N THR A 7 38.86 -24.33 -3.55
CA THR A 7 39.19 -22.91 -3.47
C THR A 7 38.74 -22.28 -4.78
N LEU A 8 37.51 -21.75 -4.78
CA LEU A 8 36.94 -21.05 -5.93
C LEU A 8 37.83 -19.85 -6.30
N ASP A 9 38.12 -19.70 -7.60
CA ASP A 9 38.81 -18.53 -8.11
C ASP A 9 37.96 -17.27 -7.86
N ARG A 10 38.62 -16.13 -7.67
CA ARG A 10 37.93 -14.85 -7.41
C ARG A 10 36.90 -14.53 -8.50
N ASN A 11 37.19 -14.89 -9.75
CA ASN A 11 36.27 -14.64 -10.86
C ASN A 11 35.03 -15.54 -10.79
N ASP A 12 35.17 -16.79 -10.34
CA ASP A 12 34.04 -17.70 -10.16
C ASP A 12 33.13 -17.19 -9.04
N ILE A 13 33.69 -16.71 -7.92
CA ILE A 13 32.94 -16.10 -6.82
C ILE A 13 32.17 -14.87 -7.31
N LEU A 14 32.82 -13.98 -8.07
CA LEU A 14 32.15 -12.78 -8.59
C LEU A 14 31.04 -13.11 -9.58
N ARG A 15 31.21 -14.15 -10.41
CA ARG A 15 30.16 -14.65 -11.30
C ARG A 15 28.98 -15.20 -10.51
N GLU A 16 29.23 -16.01 -9.49
CA GLU A 16 28.19 -16.58 -8.63
C GLU A 16 27.40 -15.47 -7.89
N ILE A 17 28.07 -14.41 -7.43
CA ILE A 17 27.41 -13.24 -6.86
C ILE A 17 26.49 -12.58 -7.88
N ALA A 18 26.97 -12.32 -9.10
CA ALA A 18 26.18 -11.67 -10.14
C ALA A 18 24.95 -12.52 -10.55
N GLU A 19 25.12 -13.84 -10.64
CA GLU A 19 24.02 -14.78 -10.92
C GLU A 19 22.98 -14.78 -9.77
N CYS A 20 23.45 -14.78 -8.52
CA CYS A 20 22.58 -14.67 -7.35
C CYS A 20 21.81 -13.34 -7.31
N GLU A 21 22.47 -12.21 -7.59
CA GLU A 21 21.85 -10.89 -7.65
C GLU A 21 20.78 -10.81 -8.74
N ALA A 22 21.08 -11.30 -9.95
CA ALA A 22 20.12 -11.38 -11.04
C ALA A 22 18.90 -12.23 -10.66
N ARG A 23 19.13 -13.37 -9.98
CA ARG A 23 18.05 -14.24 -9.52
C ARG A 23 17.20 -13.58 -8.43
N ILE A 24 17.80 -12.81 -7.53
CA ILE A 24 17.08 -12.03 -6.52
C ILE A 24 16.17 -11.01 -7.21
N ASP A 25 16.66 -10.30 -8.23
CA ASP A 25 15.87 -9.31 -8.96
C ASP A 25 14.70 -9.95 -9.74
N GLU A 26 14.91 -11.11 -10.37
CA GLU A 26 13.83 -11.89 -10.98
C GLU A 26 12.75 -12.28 -9.94
N LEU A 27 13.17 -12.78 -8.78
CA LEU A 27 12.25 -13.19 -7.72
C LEU A 27 11.48 -11.99 -7.16
N ARG A 28 12.13 -10.83 -7.01
CA ARG A 28 11.46 -9.57 -6.61
C ARG A 28 10.42 -9.13 -7.62
N ALA A 29 10.70 -9.25 -8.92
CA ALA A 29 9.75 -8.91 -9.98
C ALA A 29 8.50 -9.82 -9.97
N LEU A 30 8.63 -11.04 -9.45
CA LEU A 30 7.54 -12.00 -9.31
C LEU A 30 6.77 -11.88 -7.98
N LEU A 31 7.23 -11.06 -7.03
CA LEU A 31 6.53 -10.89 -5.76
C LEU A 31 5.18 -10.20 -6.01
N PRO A 32 4.07 -10.80 -5.54
CA PRO A 32 2.78 -10.13 -5.60
C PRO A 32 2.80 -8.88 -4.73
N THR A 33 2.10 -7.83 -5.17
CA THR A 33 1.89 -6.65 -4.33
C THR A 33 1.18 -7.05 -3.05
N CYS A 34 1.72 -6.60 -1.91
CA CYS A 34 1.05 -6.71 -0.62
C CYS A 34 0.04 -5.57 -0.40
N ILE A 35 -0.01 -4.58 -1.30
CA ILE A 35 -0.95 -3.47 -1.24
C ILE A 35 -2.34 -3.99 -1.65
N LYS A 36 -3.30 -3.77 -0.76
CA LYS A 36 -4.72 -4.08 -0.97
C LYS A 36 -5.40 -3.00 -1.81
N THR A 37 -6.70 -3.15 -2.03
CA THR A 37 -7.47 -2.28 -2.90
C THR A 37 -8.18 -1.19 -2.10
N PHE A 38 -8.23 0.03 -2.65
CA PHE A 38 -9.11 1.08 -2.14
C PHE A 38 -10.48 1.00 -2.82
N PHE A 39 -11.54 1.00 -2.00
CA PHE A 39 -12.92 1.02 -2.44
C PHE A 39 -13.57 2.33 -2.03
N ARG A 40 -14.27 2.98 -2.96
CA ARG A 40 -15.06 4.18 -2.69
C ARG A 40 -16.54 3.89 -2.85
N PHE A 41 -17.26 3.94 -1.74
CA PHE A 41 -18.70 3.75 -1.67
C PHE A 41 -19.43 5.09 -1.70
N ARG A 42 -20.61 5.11 -2.32
CA ARG A 42 -21.52 6.27 -2.26
C ARG A 42 -22.56 6.00 -1.18
N CYS A 43 -22.55 6.78 -0.11
CA CYS A 43 -23.42 6.57 1.03
C CYS A 43 -24.32 7.80 1.28
N ARG A 44 -25.22 7.69 2.26
CA ARG A 44 -25.88 8.79 2.94
C ARG A 44 -25.72 8.58 4.44
N PRO A 45 -25.48 9.64 5.24
CA PRO A 45 -25.36 11.04 4.82
C PRO A 45 -24.03 11.39 4.14
N GLU A 46 -22.99 10.57 4.27
CA GLU A 46 -21.68 10.82 3.64
C GLU A 46 -21.68 10.55 2.15
N LYS A 47 -21.36 11.56 1.33
CA LYS A 47 -21.35 11.45 -0.14
C LYS A 47 -20.42 10.32 -0.64
N TYR A 48 -19.24 10.20 -0.04
CA TYR A 48 -18.26 9.17 -0.38
C TYR A 48 -17.57 8.65 0.88
N VAL A 49 -17.47 7.33 1.00
CA VAL A 49 -16.75 6.64 2.08
C VAL A 49 -15.67 5.77 1.46
N TRP A 50 -14.42 5.97 1.88
CA TRP A 50 -13.29 5.18 1.42
C TRP A 50 -12.96 4.06 2.40
N VAL A 51 -12.65 2.88 1.86
CA VAL A 51 -12.28 1.69 2.62
C VAL A 51 -11.07 1.04 1.96
N TYR A 52 -10.10 0.62 2.76
CA TYR A 52 -8.95 -0.16 2.32
C TYR A 52 -9.17 -1.63 2.74
N ALA A 53 -9.20 -2.56 1.78
CA ALA A 53 -9.50 -3.97 2.02
C ALA A 53 -8.98 -4.88 0.90
N GLU A 54 -8.86 -6.18 1.16
CA GLU A 54 -8.35 -7.16 0.19
C GLU A 54 -9.31 -7.41 -0.98
N ASN A 55 -10.60 -7.30 -0.71
CA ASN A 55 -11.64 -7.54 -1.69
C ASN A 55 -12.92 -6.78 -1.33
N ARG A 56 -13.87 -6.79 -2.27
CA ARG A 56 -15.14 -6.07 -2.15
C ARG A 56 -15.97 -6.52 -0.93
N GLU A 57 -16.01 -7.82 -0.64
CA GLU A 57 -16.81 -8.35 0.47
C GLU A 57 -16.28 -7.84 1.81
N GLN A 58 -14.96 -7.90 2.04
CA GLN A 58 -14.33 -7.32 3.21
C GLN A 58 -14.53 -5.80 3.28
N ALA A 59 -14.49 -5.12 2.14
CA ALA A 59 -14.72 -3.68 2.08
C ALA A 59 -16.14 -3.31 2.51
N GLU A 60 -17.14 -4.07 2.06
CA GLU A 60 -18.54 -3.92 2.47
C GLU A 60 -18.69 -4.20 3.97
N GLN A 61 -18.11 -5.29 4.49
CA GLN A 61 -18.15 -5.59 5.93
C GLN A 61 -17.53 -4.45 6.78
N ARG A 62 -16.36 -3.93 6.39
CA ARG A 62 -15.70 -2.79 7.05
C ARG A 62 -16.55 -1.51 6.96
N LEU A 63 -17.15 -1.23 5.81
CA LEU A 63 -18.08 -0.12 5.62
C LEU A 63 -19.27 -0.23 6.57
N HIS A 64 -19.94 -1.38 6.57
CA HIS A 64 -21.10 -1.64 7.41
C HIS A 64 -20.77 -1.48 8.90
N ALA A 65 -19.66 -2.05 9.35
CA ALA A 65 -19.20 -1.90 10.74
C ALA A 65 -18.92 -0.43 11.10
N ARG A 66 -18.24 0.32 10.20
CA ARG A 66 -17.94 1.74 10.41
C ARG A 66 -19.20 2.59 10.47
N MET A 67 -20.07 2.46 9.47
CA MET A 67 -21.26 3.28 9.37
C MET A 67 -22.26 2.96 10.49
N HIS A 68 -22.39 1.69 10.88
CA HIS A 68 -23.20 1.30 12.03
C HIS A 68 -22.66 1.87 13.34
N LYS A 69 -21.34 1.94 13.50
CA LYS A 69 -20.71 2.57 14.68
C LYS A 69 -20.94 4.09 14.71
N THR A 70 -20.88 4.77 13.56
CA THR A 70 -20.99 6.24 13.48
C THR A 70 -22.43 6.73 13.53
N TYR A 71 -23.34 6.08 12.80
CA TYR A 71 -24.71 6.54 12.59
C TYR A 71 -25.77 5.68 13.31
N GLY A 72 -25.38 4.53 13.89
CA GLY A 72 -26.30 3.60 14.53
C GLY A 72 -27.03 2.71 13.51
N ASN A 73 -28.32 2.47 13.75
CA ASN A 73 -29.13 1.51 12.99
C ASN A 73 -29.29 1.88 11.50
N THR A 74 -29.70 0.89 10.70
CA THR A 74 -29.85 0.90 9.23
C THR A 74 -30.71 2.00 8.62
N GLU A 75 -31.48 2.75 9.40
CA GLU A 75 -32.29 3.87 8.89
C GLU A 75 -31.50 5.19 8.83
N ALA A 76 -30.43 5.32 9.61
CA ALA A 76 -29.63 6.54 9.68
C ALA A 76 -28.59 6.64 8.55
N TRP A 77 -28.27 5.52 7.90
CA TRP A 77 -27.32 5.48 6.80
C TRP A 77 -27.65 4.39 5.79
N GLN A 78 -27.27 4.61 4.53
CA GLN A 78 -27.44 3.61 3.48
C GLN A 78 -26.43 3.79 2.35
N VAL A 79 -26.11 2.70 1.66
CA VAL A 79 -25.37 2.72 0.40
C VAL A 79 -26.33 3.12 -0.73
N VAL A 80 -26.02 4.18 -1.46
CA VAL A 80 -26.90 4.80 -2.46
C VAL A 80 -26.70 4.18 -3.85
N SER A 81 -25.58 3.51 -4.09
CA SER A 81 -25.19 2.97 -5.40
C SER A 81 -24.67 1.54 -5.26
N LYS A 82 -25.13 0.65 -6.15
CA LYS A 82 -24.54 -0.70 -6.30
C LYS A 82 -23.15 -0.69 -6.94
N VAL A 83 -22.85 0.38 -7.70
CA VAL A 83 -21.53 0.61 -8.30
C VAL A 83 -20.61 1.18 -7.22
N VAL A 84 -19.49 0.49 -7.02
CA VAL A 84 -18.41 0.83 -6.09
C VAL A 84 -17.19 1.14 -6.95
N ASP A 85 -16.52 2.26 -6.72
CA ASP A 85 -15.29 2.55 -7.44
C ASP A 85 -14.14 1.76 -6.78
N GLN A 86 -13.41 0.99 -7.58
CA GLN A 86 -12.31 0.11 -7.14
C GLN A 86 -10.98 0.64 -7.68
N TYR A 87 -9.99 0.76 -6.82
CA TYR A 87 -8.64 1.24 -7.16
C TYR A 87 -7.60 0.26 -6.66
N ASP A 88 -7.16 -0.64 -7.54
CA ASP A 88 -6.11 -1.63 -7.23
C ASP A 88 -4.72 -0.97 -7.20
N ASP A 89 -4.55 0.12 -7.94
CA ASP A 89 -3.37 0.98 -7.85
C ASP A 89 -3.64 2.13 -6.86
N PRO A 90 -2.91 2.21 -5.72
CA PRO A 90 -3.06 3.29 -4.76
C PRO A 90 -2.70 4.67 -5.34
N GLN A 91 -1.89 4.74 -6.40
CA GLN A 91 -1.57 5.99 -7.07
C GLN A 91 -2.82 6.57 -7.74
N ASN A 92 -3.65 5.72 -8.35
CA ASN A 92 -4.94 6.13 -8.92
C ASN A 92 -5.92 6.55 -7.83
N ALA A 93 -5.95 5.84 -6.69
CA ALA A 93 -6.77 6.22 -5.54
C ALA A 93 -6.42 7.63 -5.03
N ALA A 94 -5.12 7.93 -4.88
CA ALA A 94 -4.62 9.22 -4.40
C ALA A 94 -4.91 10.39 -5.35
N VAL A 95 -4.93 10.15 -6.66
CA VAL A 95 -5.33 11.17 -7.65
C VAL A 95 -6.84 11.45 -7.57
N GLN A 96 -7.65 10.47 -7.17
CA GLN A 96 -9.11 10.58 -7.10
C GLN A 96 -9.63 11.06 -5.73
N SER A 97 -8.79 11.04 -4.69
CA SER A 97 -9.10 11.65 -3.40
C SER A 97 -8.99 13.17 -3.50
N HIS A 98 -9.95 13.88 -2.92
CA HIS A 98 -9.88 15.34 -2.86
C HIS A 98 -8.98 15.74 -1.68
N GLY A 99 -7.67 15.76 -1.90
CA GLY A 99 -6.67 15.92 -0.84
C GLY A 99 -6.06 14.58 -0.42
N ASN A 100 -5.51 14.51 0.80
CA ASN A 100 -4.73 13.36 1.25
C ASN A 100 -5.60 12.11 1.42
N LEU A 101 -5.31 11.07 0.64
CA LEU A 101 -6.05 9.80 0.64
C LEU A 101 -6.21 9.18 2.03
N LEU A 102 -5.17 9.26 2.86
CA LEU A 102 -5.11 8.63 4.18
C LEU A 102 -5.98 9.34 5.21
N THR A 103 -6.52 10.51 4.88
CA THR A 103 -7.52 11.22 5.71
C THR A 103 -8.94 10.72 5.49
N TYR A 104 -9.19 9.98 4.39
CA TYR A 104 -10.51 9.46 4.04
C TYR A 104 -10.80 8.05 4.60
N VAL A 105 -9.76 7.37 5.09
CA VAL A 105 -9.85 6.05 5.73
C VAL A 105 -9.64 6.19 7.23
N THR A 106 -9.95 5.14 7.98
CA THR A 106 -9.70 5.14 9.43
C THR A 106 -8.21 5.14 9.72
N GLU A 107 -7.80 5.58 10.92
CA GLU A 107 -6.38 5.56 11.30
C GLU A 107 -5.78 4.15 11.25
N ALA A 108 -6.56 3.13 11.62
CA ALA A 108 -6.12 1.73 11.56
C ALA A 108 -5.84 1.29 10.11
N GLU A 109 -6.74 1.61 9.18
CA GLU A 109 -6.56 1.31 7.75
C GLU A 109 -5.44 2.13 7.12
N ALA A 110 -5.28 3.39 7.51
CA ALA A 110 -4.17 4.23 7.04
C ALA A 110 -2.83 3.63 7.49
N ARG A 111 -2.73 3.19 8.74
CA ARG A 111 -1.54 2.50 9.27
C ARG A 111 -1.30 1.17 8.55
N GLU A 112 -2.35 0.39 8.33
CA GLU A 112 -2.31 -0.85 7.56
C GLU A 112 -1.76 -0.60 6.15
N PHE A 113 -2.31 0.38 5.44
CA PHE A 113 -1.83 0.78 4.12
C PHE A 113 -0.37 1.22 4.13
N VAL A 114 0.05 2.08 5.07
CA VAL A 114 1.44 2.54 5.14
C VAL A 114 2.40 1.37 5.36
N ASN A 115 2.04 0.39 6.19
CA ASN A 115 2.84 -0.81 6.38
C ASN A 115 2.95 -1.64 5.09
N ASP A 116 1.83 -1.87 4.41
CA ASP A 116 1.78 -2.59 3.12
C ASP A 116 2.62 -1.83 2.07
N TYR A 117 2.47 -0.51 1.98
CA TYR A 117 3.24 0.35 1.08
C TYR A 117 4.74 0.26 1.33
N ARG A 118 5.18 0.36 2.59
CA ARG A 118 6.61 0.25 2.95
C ARG A 118 7.16 -1.15 2.69
N ALA A 119 6.38 -2.20 2.92
CA ALA A 119 6.77 -3.57 2.59
C ALA A 119 6.94 -3.75 1.07
N ASN A 120 6.03 -3.18 0.27
CA ASN A 120 6.11 -3.21 -1.18
C ASN A 120 7.33 -2.44 -1.70
N GLU A 121 7.63 -1.27 -1.13
CA GLU A 121 8.81 -0.46 -1.50
C GLU A 121 10.14 -1.16 -1.16
N ARG A 122 10.21 -1.91 -0.05
CA ARG A 122 11.42 -2.73 0.27
C ARG A 122 11.66 -3.85 -0.73
N GLY A 123 10.61 -4.33 -1.39
CA GLY A 123 10.70 -5.34 -2.44
C GLY A 123 11.19 -4.79 -3.78
N LYS A 124 11.11 -3.48 -4.00
CA LYS A 124 11.54 -2.83 -5.24
C LYS A 124 13.02 -2.49 -5.18
N THR A 125 13.77 -2.89 -6.21
CA THR A 125 15.15 -2.45 -6.40
C THR A 125 15.14 -0.92 -6.64
N PRO A 126 15.94 -0.12 -5.90
CA PRO A 126 16.01 1.31 -6.13
C PRO A 126 16.47 1.57 -7.56
N ASP A 127 15.70 2.34 -8.34
CA ASP A 127 16.11 2.73 -9.69
C ASP A 127 17.35 3.64 -9.59
N PRO A 128 18.54 3.18 -10.03
CA PRO A 128 19.77 3.96 -9.95
C PRO A 128 19.72 5.21 -10.84
N ASN A 129 18.77 5.28 -11.79
CA ASN A 129 18.58 6.41 -12.69
C ASN A 129 17.47 7.37 -12.22
N ARG A 130 16.82 7.14 -11.07
CA ARG A 130 15.79 8.06 -10.56
C ARG A 130 16.42 9.44 -10.31
N PRO A 131 15.92 10.51 -10.97
CA PRO A 131 16.46 11.85 -10.75
C PRO A 131 16.34 12.26 -9.28
N LYS A 132 17.43 12.80 -8.70
CA LYS A 132 17.48 13.25 -7.29
C LYS A 132 16.42 14.30 -6.93
N HIS A 133 15.84 14.97 -7.92
CA HIS A 133 14.85 16.04 -7.77
C HIS A 133 13.54 15.74 -8.49
N LEU A 134 13.15 14.46 -8.62
CA LEU A 134 11.83 14.14 -9.11
C LEU A 134 10.78 14.65 -8.09
N PRO A 135 9.77 15.43 -8.50
CA PRO A 135 8.70 15.82 -7.59
C PRO A 135 7.98 14.57 -7.08
N LEU A 136 7.73 14.53 -5.77
CA LEU A 136 7.01 13.43 -5.13
C LEU A 136 5.63 13.27 -5.76
N SER A 137 5.23 12.02 -5.98
CA SER A 137 3.88 11.68 -6.40
C SER A 137 2.87 12.11 -5.33
N GLN A 138 1.59 12.27 -5.71
CA GLN A 138 0.55 12.58 -4.73
C GLN A 138 0.50 11.54 -3.61
N LEU A 139 0.65 10.26 -3.93
CA LEU A 139 0.66 9.18 -2.95
C LEU A 139 1.87 9.27 -2.00
N GLU A 140 3.06 9.57 -2.53
CA GLU A 140 4.26 9.75 -1.71
C GLU A 140 4.10 10.92 -0.73
N LYS A 141 3.47 12.02 -1.17
CA LYS A 141 3.12 13.14 -0.30
C LYS A 141 2.10 12.74 0.76
N ASP A 142 1.04 12.02 0.37
CA ASP A 142 -0.02 11.58 1.28
C ASP A 142 0.53 10.72 2.42
N VAL A 143 1.41 9.77 2.09
CA VAL A 143 2.12 8.91 3.05
C VAL A 143 3.04 9.74 3.94
N SER A 144 3.84 10.64 3.37
CA SER A 144 4.77 11.48 4.12
C SER A 144 4.04 12.39 5.11
N ASP A 145 2.97 13.05 4.68
CA ASP A 145 2.16 13.93 5.51
C ASP A 145 1.50 13.17 6.66
N TRP A 146 0.98 11.97 6.39
CA TRP A 146 0.40 11.12 7.44
C TRP A 146 1.44 10.70 8.46
N GLU A 147 2.61 10.23 8.03
CA GLU A 147 3.71 9.85 8.95
C GLU A 147 4.17 11.04 9.81
N HIS A 148 4.31 12.24 9.21
CA HIS A 148 4.64 13.45 9.95
C HIS A 148 3.57 13.79 11.00
N LEU A 149 2.29 13.63 10.66
CA LEU A 149 1.20 13.82 11.61
C LEU A 149 1.25 12.81 12.76
N GLN A 150 1.51 11.53 12.47
CA GLN A 150 1.60 10.49 13.49
C GLN A 150 2.79 10.70 14.45
N ARG A 151 3.96 11.12 13.93
CA ARG A 151 5.12 11.48 14.78
C ARG A 151 4.79 12.64 15.73
N ARG A 152 4.06 13.66 15.24
CA ARG A 152 3.60 14.79 16.08
C ARG A 152 2.63 14.34 17.18
N LYS A 153 1.89 13.26 16.95
CA LYS A 153 0.98 12.65 17.94
C LYS A 153 1.68 11.67 18.90
N GLY A 154 2.93 11.30 18.65
CA GLY A 154 3.65 10.28 19.42
C GLY A 154 3.26 8.82 19.09
N ASN A 155 2.67 8.59 17.92
CA ASN A 155 2.18 7.27 17.48
C ASN A 155 3.17 6.49 16.60
N LEU A 156 4.29 7.12 16.23
CA LEU A 156 5.42 6.59 15.46
C LEU A 156 6.72 7.14 16.05
#